data_AF-A0A2H6EDS8-F1
#
_entry.id   AF-A0A2H6EDS8-F1
#
_cell.length_a   1.000
_cell.length_b   1.000
_cell.length_c   1.000
_cell.angle_alpha   90.00
_cell.angle_beta   90.00
_cell.angle_gamma   90.00
#
_symmetry.space_group_name_H-M   'P 1'
#
loop_
_entity.id
_entity.type
_entity.pdbx_description
1 polymer ?
#
loop_
_entity_poly.entity_id
_entity_poly.type
_entity_poly.pdbx_seq_one_letter_code
_entity_poly.pdbx_strand_id
1 'polypeptide(L)'
;MDAIKQLETAIKKIRKDIKEKQFELEIKLSLKRLGADEEKETITQMIKQADAQIEKSDPDNKEEKKKITALKKDKKILRERLAKIDNLMEAIGERITAEECKTLILKKLYDLVANELERYLNAEKRHLISVFENWWDKYAVSAEQLEKSRTETLEQLNGFLNDLGYNR
;
A
#
# COMPACT_ATOMS: atom_id res chain seq x y z
N MET A 1 -2.07 -33.81 -2.66
CA MET A 1 -0.70 -33.32 -2.91
C MET A 1 -0.64 -32.34 -4.08
N ASP A 2 -1.42 -32.55 -5.15
CA ASP A 2 -1.35 -31.70 -6.35
C ASP A 2 -1.88 -30.28 -6.19
N ALA A 3 -2.91 -30.08 -5.35
CA ALA A 3 -3.44 -28.74 -5.06
C ALA A 3 -2.40 -27.82 -4.37
N ILE A 4 -1.58 -28.36 -3.48
CA ILE A 4 -0.51 -27.61 -2.80
C ILE A 4 0.57 -27.20 -3.81
N LYS A 5 0.98 -28.11 -4.69
CA LYS A 5 1.95 -27.80 -5.76
C LYS A 5 1.42 -26.72 -6.71
N GLN A 6 0.14 -26.77 -7.09
CA GLN A 6 -0.49 -25.73 -7.90
C GLN A 6 -0.47 -24.37 -7.20
N LEU A 7 -0.82 -24.31 -5.91
CA LEU A 7 -0.76 -23.07 -5.12
C LEU A 7 0.67 -22.52 -5.02
N GLU A 8 1.68 -23.38 -4.82
CA GLU A 8 3.08 -22.96 -4.80
C GLU A 8 3.52 -22.33 -6.13
N THR A 9 3.12 -22.91 -7.26
CA THR A 9 3.41 -22.32 -8.57
C THR A 9 2.71 -20.98 -8.78
N ALA A 10 1.47 -20.84 -8.31
CA ALA A 10 0.72 -19.60 -8.38
C ALA A 10 1.36 -18.50 -7.51
N ILE A 11 1.76 -18.82 -6.28
CA ILE A 11 2.49 -17.89 -5.39
C ILE A 11 3.80 -17.44 -6.04
N LYS A 12 4.55 -18.35 -6.66
CA LYS A 12 5.79 -18.02 -7.35
C LYS A 12 5.55 -17.05 -8.51
N LYS A 13 4.48 -17.26 -9.29
CA LYS A 13 4.08 -16.35 -10.36
C LYS A 13 3.69 -14.98 -9.82
N ILE A 14 2.81 -14.91 -8.82
CA ILE A 14 2.38 -13.66 -8.20
C ILE A 14 3.57 -12.88 -7.63
N ARG A 15 4.52 -13.54 -6.98
CA ARG A 15 5.74 -12.88 -6.48
C ARG A 15 6.58 -12.29 -7.60
N LYS A 16 6.65 -12.96 -8.75
CA LYS A 16 7.33 -12.44 -9.94
C LYS A 16 6.61 -11.20 -10.47
N ASP A 17 5.29 -11.28 -10.61
CA ASP A 17 4.45 -10.19 -11.10
C ASP A 17 4.52 -8.96 -10.17
N ILE A 18 4.54 -9.17 -8.84
CA ILE A 18 4.74 -8.10 -7.86
C ILE A 18 6.08 -7.39 -8.08
N LYS A 19 7.17 -8.13 -8.26
CA LYS A 19 8.50 -7.53 -8.51
C LYS A 19 8.52 -6.73 -9.81
N GLU A 20 7.94 -7.29 -10.87
CA GLU A 20 7.85 -6.60 -12.17
C GLU A 20 7.03 -5.31 -12.05
N LYS A 21 5.90 -5.34 -11.32
CA LYS A 21 5.06 -4.15 -11.09
C LYS A 21 5.70 -3.13 -10.16
N GLN A 22 6.46 -3.55 -9.15
CA GLN A 22 7.23 -2.66 -8.28
C GLN A 22 8.29 -1.91 -9.07
N PHE A 23 9.03 -2.62 -9.92
CA PHE A 23 10.03 -2.00 -10.81
C PHE A 23 9.37 -1.04 -11.82
N GLU A 24 8.24 -1.44 -12.41
CA GLU A 24 7.47 -0.57 -13.31
C GLU A 24 6.99 0.71 -12.58
N LEU A 25 6.51 0.58 -11.34
CA LEU A 25 6.07 1.71 -10.53
C LEU A 25 7.22 2.67 -10.22
N GLU A 26 8.40 2.15 -9.86
CA GLU A 26 9.58 2.96 -9.55
C GLU A 26 10.01 3.82 -10.75
N ILE A 27 10.01 3.23 -11.96
CA ILE A 27 10.27 3.97 -13.21
C ILE A 27 9.19 5.03 -13.44
N LYS A 28 7.91 4.71 -13.26
CA LYS A 28 6.84 5.68 -13.46
C LYS A 28 6.96 6.87 -12.51
N LEU A 29 7.35 6.62 -11.25
CA LEU A 29 7.58 7.67 -10.26
C LEU A 29 8.77 8.56 -10.62
N SER A 30 9.88 7.98 -11.08
CA SER A 30 11.06 8.76 -11.49
C SER A 30 10.73 9.65 -12.70
N LEU A 31 10.04 9.11 -13.70
CA LEU A 31 9.58 9.84 -14.89
C LEU A 31 8.62 10.97 -14.52
N LYS A 32 7.66 10.73 -13.61
CA LYS A 32 6.72 11.77 -13.18
C LYS A 32 7.41 12.92 -12.45
N ARG A 33 8.48 12.63 -11.69
CA ARG A 33 9.23 13.61 -10.89
C ARG A 33 10.22 14.43 -11.73
N LEU A 34 11.09 13.73 -12.47
CA LEU A 34 12.22 14.32 -13.18
C LEU A 34 11.87 14.71 -14.62
N GLY A 35 10.87 14.07 -15.21
CA GLY A 35 10.62 14.11 -16.65
C GLY A 35 11.49 13.10 -17.39
N ALA A 36 11.24 12.98 -18.69
CA ALA A 36 11.97 12.07 -19.58
C ALA A 36 13.00 12.79 -20.47
N ASP A 37 13.11 14.12 -20.35
CA ASP A 37 13.79 14.95 -21.34
C ASP A 37 15.29 14.64 -21.43
N GLU A 38 15.98 14.54 -20.30
CA GLU A 38 17.41 14.19 -20.23
C GLU A 38 17.67 12.77 -20.76
N GLU A 39 16.84 11.78 -20.39
CA GLU A 39 16.97 10.41 -20.88
C GLU A 39 16.71 10.31 -22.39
N LYS A 40 15.72 11.04 -22.90
CA LYS A 40 15.43 11.11 -24.34
C LYS A 40 16.56 11.79 -25.09
N GLU A 41 17.11 12.88 -24.55
CA GLU A 41 18.20 13.62 -25.18
C GLU A 41 19.47 12.78 -25.26
N THR A 42 19.84 12.09 -24.17
CA THR A 42 21.00 11.17 -24.15
C THR A 42 20.84 10.02 -25.14
N ILE A 43 19.68 9.36 -25.18
CA ILE A 43 19.40 8.30 -26.17
C ILE A 43 19.48 8.84 -27.60
N THR A 44 18.94 10.04 -27.84
CA THR A 44 18.98 10.68 -29.16
C THR A 44 20.41 11.00 -29.58
N GLN A 45 21.25 11.47 -28.66
CA GLN A 45 22.68 11.70 -28.92
C GLN A 45 23.43 10.40 -29.23
N MET A 46 23.17 9.30 -28.49
CA MET A 46 23.76 7.98 -28.77
C MET A 46 23.37 7.47 -30.17
N ILE A 47 22.12 7.67 -30.57
CA ILE A 47 21.65 7.34 -31.92
C ILE A 47 22.40 8.15 -32.98
N LYS A 48 22.57 9.47 -32.77
CA LYS A 48 23.33 10.34 -33.67
C LYS A 48 24.80 9.92 -33.79
N GLN A 49 25.43 9.54 -32.68
CA GLN A 49 26.81 9.04 -32.69
C GLN A 49 26.94 7.72 -33.45
N ALA A 50 26.00 6.78 -33.25
CA ALA A 50 25.96 5.54 -33.99
C ALA A 50 25.77 5.77 -35.50
N ASP A 51 24.93 6.73 -35.89
CA ASP A 51 24.71 7.10 -37.29
C ASP A 51 25.97 7.72 -37.93
N ALA A 52 26.64 8.63 -37.23
CA ALA A 52 27.91 9.20 -37.68
C ALA A 52 29.04 8.14 -37.80
N GLN A 53 29.07 7.14 -36.93
CA GLN A 53 30.02 6.03 -37.01
C GLN A 53 29.71 5.10 -38.19
N ILE A 54 28.44 4.83 -38.47
CA ILE A 54 28.02 4.03 -39.63
C ILE A 54 28.40 4.74 -40.93
N GLU A 55 28.19 6.06 -41.01
CA GLU A 55 28.48 6.85 -42.22
C GLU A 55 29.98 6.99 -42.52
N LYS A 56 30.81 7.00 -41.48
CA LYS A 56 32.29 7.02 -41.60
C LYS A 56 32.91 5.63 -41.84
N SER A 57 32.14 4.57 -41.68
CA SER A 57 32.63 3.20 -41.85
C SER A 57 32.54 2.77 -43.31
N ASP A 58 33.55 2.08 -43.81
CA ASP A 58 33.61 1.51 -45.14
C ASP A 58 32.80 0.20 -45.21
N PRO A 59 31.72 0.14 -46.02
CA PRO A 59 30.89 -1.06 -46.15
C PRO A 59 31.57 -2.25 -46.83
N ASP A 60 32.71 -2.04 -47.51
CA ASP A 60 33.48 -3.09 -48.19
C ASP A 60 34.52 -3.76 -47.29
N ASN A 61 34.89 -3.12 -46.17
CA ASN A 61 35.73 -3.74 -45.14
C ASN A 61 34.91 -4.73 -44.29
N LYS A 62 35.34 -6.00 -44.26
CA LYS A 62 34.65 -7.11 -43.59
C LYS A 62 34.50 -6.91 -42.07
N GLU A 63 35.44 -6.22 -41.43
CA GLU A 63 35.37 -5.91 -39.99
C GLU A 63 34.41 -4.76 -39.69
N GLU A 64 34.44 -3.71 -40.51
CA GLU A 64 33.55 -2.56 -40.38
C GLU A 64 32.11 -2.91 -40.72
N LYS A 65 31.88 -3.80 -41.68
CA LYS A 65 30.55 -4.36 -41.96
C LYS A 65 29.93 -5.06 -40.74
N LYS A 66 30.71 -5.81 -39.97
CA LYS A 66 30.25 -6.40 -38.70
C LYS A 66 29.90 -5.32 -37.68
N LYS A 67 30.73 -4.28 -37.54
CA LYS A 67 30.47 -3.13 -36.64
C LYS A 67 29.20 -2.38 -37.04
N ILE A 68 28.98 -2.12 -38.34
CA ILE A 68 27.76 -1.51 -38.85
C ILE A 68 26.53 -2.35 -38.50
N THR A 69 26.60 -3.68 -38.63
CA THR A 69 25.46 -4.55 -38.25
C THR A 69 25.18 -4.54 -36.76
N ALA A 70 26.20 -4.44 -35.91
CA ALA A 70 26.03 -4.32 -34.47
C ALA A 70 25.41 -2.96 -34.10
N LEU A 71 25.98 -1.86 -34.61
CA LEU A 71 25.47 -0.50 -34.38
C LEU A 71 24.01 -0.33 -34.86
N LYS A 72 23.63 -0.96 -35.98
CA LYS A 72 22.23 -0.98 -36.44
C LYS A 72 21.29 -1.70 -35.47
N LYS A 73 21.73 -2.81 -34.86
CA LYS A 73 20.95 -3.52 -33.84
C LYS A 73 20.81 -2.68 -32.58
N ASP A 74 21.91 -2.09 -32.12
CA ASP A 74 21.90 -1.22 -30.93
C ASP A 74 21.00 -0.01 -31.13
N LYS A 75 21.04 0.61 -32.32
CA LYS A 75 20.14 1.71 -32.69
C LYS A 75 18.67 1.30 -32.66
N LYS A 76 18.34 0.08 -33.10
CA LYS A 76 16.97 -0.45 -33.01
C LYS A 76 16.53 -0.57 -31.56
N ILE A 77 17.37 -1.12 -30.69
CA ILE A 77 17.09 -1.27 -29.25
C ILE A 77 16.90 0.11 -28.59
N LEU A 78 17.75 1.09 -28.92
CA LEU A 78 17.65 2.45 -28.40
C LEU A 78 16.34 3.14 -28.83
N ARG A 79 15.90 2.94 -30.08
CA ARG A 79 14.60 3.45 -30.56
C ARG A 79 13.41 2.79 -29.87
N GLU A 80 13.46 1.48 -29.65
CA GLU A 80 12.44 0.76 -28.89
C GLU A 80 12.38 1.25 -27.44
N ARG A 81 13.53 1.58 -26.84
CA ARG A 81 13.60 2.19 -25.50
C ARG A 81 12.96 3.58 -25.49
N LEU A 82 13.23 4.41 -26.50
CA LEU A 82 12.64 5.74 -26.62
C LEU A 82 11.11 5.65 -26.70
N ALA A 83 10.59 4.78 -27.57
CA ALA A 83 9.15 4.54 -27.69
C ALA A 83 8.51 4.02 -26.39
N LYS A 84 9.22 3.18 -25.62
CA LYS A 84 8.75 2.75 -24.29
C LYS A 84 8.65 3.92 -23.32
N ILE A 85 9.63 4.82 -23.31
CA ILE A 85 9.60 6.02 -22.45
C ILE A 85 8.45 6.94 -22.86
N ASP A 86 8.22 7.14 -24.16
CA ASP A 86 7.09 7.92 -24.67
C ASP A 86 5.74 7.33 -24.22
N ASN A 87 5.53 6.03 -24.44
CA ASN A 87 4.31 5.33 -24.02
C ASN A 87 4.09 5.41 -22.51
N LEU A 88 5.15 5.33 -21.71
CA LEU A 88 5.06 5.47 -20.26
C LEU A 88 4.70 6.90 -19.86
N MET A 89 5.30 7.92 -20.48
CA MET A 89 4.97 9.33 -20.21
C MET A 89 3.51 9.66 -20.57
N GLU A 90 3.02 9.13 -21.68
CA GLU A 90 1.61 9.28 -22.07
C GLU A 90 0.67 8.60 -21.07
N ALA A 91 1.00 7.38 -20.63
CA ALA A 91 0.21 6.66 -19.64
C ALA A 91 0.21 7.30 -18.23
N ILE A 92 1.26 8.02 -17.86
CA ILE A 92 1.41 8.65 -16.54
C ILE A 92 0.76 10.04 -16.47
N GLY A 93 0.51 10.66 -17.63
CA GLY A 93 0.05 12.04 -17.73
C GLY A 93 1.15 13.02 -17.33
N GLU A 94 2.06 13.26 -18.28
CA GLU A 94 3.17 14.23 -18.26
C GLU A 94 3.95 14.33 -16.93
N ARG A 95 4.84 15.32 -16.86
CA ARG A 95 5.57 15.63 -15.62
C ARG A 95 4.63 16.29 -14.64
N ILE A 96 4.76 15.95 -13.36
CA ILE A 96 3.96 16.60 -12.32
C ILE A 96 4.25 18.11 -12.28
N THR A 97 3.18 18.91 -12.28
CA THR A 97 3.29 20.37 -12.18
C THR A 97 3.50 20.80 -10.73
N ALA A 98 3.99 22.03 -10.53
CA ALA A 98 4.21 22.57 -9.18
C ALA A 98 2.90 22.68 -8.37
N GLU A 99 1.78 23.02 -9.01
CA GLU A 99 0.47 23.13 -8.36
C GLU A 99 -0.10 21.76 -7.97
N GLU A 100 0.07 20.75 -8.81
CA GLU A 100 -0.29 19.37 -8.46
C GLU A 100 0.56 18.85 -7.31
N CYS A 101 1.88 19.08 -7.34
CA CYS A 101 2.78 18.76 -6.24
C CYS A 101 2.30 19.41 -4.92
N LYS A 102 2.00 20.71 -4.94
CA LYS A 102 1.51 21.44 -3.77
C LYS A 102 0.21 20.82 -3.24
N THR A 103 -0.73 20.51 -4.13
CA THR A 103 -2.02 19.89 -3.77
C THR A 103 -1.82 18.52 -3.13
N LEU A 104 -0.95 17.68 -3.70
CA LEU A 104 -0.63 16.36 -3.16
C LEU A 104 0.08 16.43 -1.81
N ILE A 105 0.99 17.39 -1.64
CA ILE A 105 1.69 17.61 -0.36
C ILE A 105 0.68 18.01 0.72
N LEU A 106 -0.20 18.97 0.43
CA LEU A 106 -1.24 19.40 1.36
C LEU A 106 -2.19 18.27 1.71
N LYS A 107 -2.61 17.47 0.72
CA LYS A 107 -3.43 16.29 0.95
C LYS A 107 -2.73 15.27 1.85
N LYS A 108 -1.45 14.96 1.58
CA LYS A 108 -0.66 14.04 2.40
C LYS A 108 -0.54 14.53 3.85
N LEU A 109 -0.31 15.83 4.04
CA LEU A 109 -0.26 16.43 5.37
C LEU A 109 -1.61 16.30 6.09
N TYR A 110 -2.70 16.62 5.40
CA TYR A 110 -4.05 16.48 5.93
C TYR A 110 -4.35 15.03 6.34
N ASP A 111 -4.08 14.06 5.45
CA ASP A 111 -4.30 12.65 5.70
C ASP A 111 -3.48 12.15 6.90
N LEU A 112 -2.24 12.61 7.06
CA LEU A 112 -1.40 12.27 8.21
C LEU A 112 -2.03 12.80 9.50
N VAL A 113 -2.40 14.08 9.54
CA VAL A 113 -3.01 14.70 10.72
C VAL A 113 -4.34 14.05 11.06
N ALA A 114 -5.17 13.75 10.06
CA ALA A 114 -6.45 13.06 10.24
C ALA A 114 -6.26 11.67 10.84
N ASN A 115 -5.32 10.88 10.32
CA ASN A 115 -5.02 9.54 10.84
C ASN A 115 -4.49 9.59 12.29
N GLU A 116 -3.62 10.55 12.60
CA GLU A 116 -3.12 10.74 13.97
C GLU A 116 -4.24 11.11 14.92
N LEU A 117 -5.10 12.07 14.53
CA LEU A 117 -6.26 12.47 15.31
C LEU A 117 -7.23 11.30 15.55
N GLU A 118 -7.53 10.53 14.50
CA GLU A 118 -8.38 9.35 14.60
C GLU A 118 -7.78 8.29 15.52
N ARG A 119 -6.46 8.08 15.46
CA ARG A 119 -5.77 7.15 16.36
C ARG A 119 -5.95 7.57 17.82
N TYR A 120 -5.71 8.85 18.14
CA TYR A 120 -5.87 9.36 19.51
C TYR A 120 -7.32 9.30 19.96
N LEU A 121 -8.26 9.72 19.11
CA LEU A 121 -9.69 9.69 19.41
C LEU A 121 -10.17 8.26 19.71
N ASN A 122 -9.75 7.29 18.90
CA ASN A 122 -10.11 5.89 19.11
C ASN A 122 -9.48 5.30 20.37
N ALA A 123 -8.26 5.70 20.73
CA ALA A 123 -7.63 5.29 21.98
C ALA A 123 -8.41 5.82 23.20
N GLU A 124 -8.75 7.12 23.21
CA GLU A 124 -9.54 7.73 24.28
C GLU A 124 -10.94 7.15 24.37
N LYS A 125 -11.59 6.89 23.23
CA LYS A 125 -12.91 6.22 23.20
C LYS A 125 -12.86 4.84 23.86
N ARG A 126 -11.84 4.03 23.55
CA ARG A 126 -11.66 2.71 24.19
C ARG A 126 -11.40 2.83 25.68
N HIS A 127 -10.59 3.81 26.09
CA HIS A 127 -10.34 4.07 27.50
C HIS A 127 -11.63 4.45 28.23
N LEU A 128 -12.43 5.36 27.67
CA LEU A 128 -13.72 5.75 28.25
C LEU A 128 -14.68 4.57 28.39
N ILE A 129 -14.81 3.74 27.34
CA ILE A 129 -15.62 2.52 27.37
C ILE A 129 -15.15 1.60 28.50
N SER A 130 -13.84 1.38 28.63
CA SER A 130 -13.29 0.54 29.70
C SER A 130 -13.60 1.09 31.10
N VAL A 131 -13.55 2.42 31.30
CA VAL A 131 -13.97 3.03 32.58
C VAL A 131 -15.43 2.73 32.90
N PHE A 132 -16.32 2.88 31.91
CA PHE A 132 -17.74 2.56 32.08
C PHE A 132 -17.99 1.08 32.32
N GLU A 133 -17.29 0.19 31.59
CA GLU A 133 -17.36 -1.26 31.80
C GLU A 133 -16.90 -1.63 33.21
N ASN A 134 -15.81 -1.05 33.71
CA ASN A 134 -15.35 -1.29 35.09
C ASN A 134 -16.37 -0.84 36.14
N TRP A 135 -17.06 0.28 35.92
CA TRP A 135 -18.12 0.74 36.82
C TRP A 135 -19.36 -0.13 36.72
N TRP A 136 -19.71 -0.54 35.50
CA TRP A 136 -20.77 -1.50 35.27
C TRP A 136 -20.48 -2.80 36.02
N ASP A 137 -19.31 -3.41 35.87
CA ASP A 137 -18.93 -4.63 36.60
C ASP A 137 -18.97 -4.45 38.13
N LYS A 138 -18.64 -3.26 38.63
CA LYS A 138 -18.63 -2.97 40.07
C LYS A 138 -20.03 -2.75 40.67
N TYR A 139 -20.94 -2.13 39.93
CA TYR A 139 -22.22 -1.66 40.46
C TYR A 139 -23.45 -2.30 39.80
N ALA A 140 -23.27 -3.02 38.69
CA ALA A 140 -24.33 -3.81 38.08
C ALA A 140 -24.60 -5.02 38.97
N VAL A 141 -25.47 -4.83 39.95
CA VAL A 141 -26.07 -5.94 40.69
C VAL A 141 -27.08 -6.58 39.77
N SER A 142 -26.92 -7.88 39.47
CA SER A 142 -27.90 -8.56 38.64
C SER A 142 -29.23 -8.65 39.40
N ALA A 143 -30.35 -8.55 38.66
CA ALA A 143 -31.68 -8.74 39.25
C ALA A 143 -31.78 -10.09 39.98
N GLU A 144 -31.11 -11.12 39.46
CA GLU A 144 -31.01 -12.44 40.06
C GLU A 144 -30.25 -12.43 41.40
N GLN A 145 -29.16 -11.67 41.54
CA GLN A 145 -28.45 -11.50 42.82
C GLN A 145 -29.31 -10.78 43.87
N LEU A 146 -30.08 -9.76 43.45
CA LEU A 146 -31.03 -9.07 44.33
C LEU A 146 -32.18 -9.98 44.74
N GLU A 147 -32.74 -10.76 43.82
CA GLU A 147 -33.79 -11.75 44.11
C GLU A 147 -33.30 -12.82 45.07
N LYS A 148 -32.08 -13.33 44.89
CA LYS A 148 -31.49 -14.32 45.78
C LYS A 148 -31.30 -13.77 47.20
N SER A 149 -30.73 -12.57 47.33
CA SER A 149 -30.58 -11.91 48.63
C SER A 149 -31.94 -11.63 49.28
N ARG A 150 -32.96 -11.27 48.50
CA ARG A 150 -34.33 -11.10 48.97
C ARG A 150 -34.95 -12.42 49.45
N THR A 151 -34.76 -13.51 48.74
CA THR A 151 -35.28 -14.82 49.18
C THR A 151 -34.60 -15.29 50.46
N GLU A 152 -33.27 -15.14 50.58
CA GLU A 152 -32.52 -15.50 51.78
C GLU A 152 -32.98 -14.67 53.01
N THR A 153 -33.17 -13.37 52.83
CA THR A 153 -33.68 -12.50 53.91
C THR A 153 -35.13 -12.82 54.28
N LEU A 154 -35.98 -13.18 53.32
CA LEU A 154 -37.35 -13.63 53.58
C LEU A 154 -37.40 -14.97 54.31
N GLU A 155 -36.52 -15.92 53.99
CA GLU A 155 -36.39 -17.19 54.72
C GLU A 155 -36.00 -16.96 56.17
N GLN A 156 -35.00 -16.10 56.42
CA GLN A 156 -34.59 -15.74 57.79
C GLN A 156 -35.73 -15.07 58.56
N LEU A 157 -36.45 -14.12 57.94
CA LEU A 157 -37.59 -13.46 58.56
C LEU A 157 -38.72 -14.46 58.86
N ASN A 158 -39.04 -15.36 57.93
CA ASN A 158 -40.03 -16.40 58.15
C ASN A 158 -39.63 -17.36 59.28
N GLY A 159 -38.34 -17.66 59.43
CA GLY A 159 -37.80 -18.39 60.58
C GLY A 159 -38.09 -17.67 61.89
N PHE A 160 -37.75 -16.38 62.00
CA PHE A 160 -38.04 -15.60 63.21
C PHE A 160 -39.54 -15.49 63.50
N LEU A 161 -40.39 -15.34 62.48
CA LEU A 161 -41.84 -15.28 62.65
C LEU A 161 -42.43 -16.63 63.07
N ASN A 162 -41.89 -17.76 62.59
CA ASN A 162 -42.25 -19.09 63.05
C ASN A 162 -41.87 -19.27 64.53
N ASP A 163 -40.64 -18.90 64.91
CA ASP A 163 -40.13 -19.04 66.28
C ASP A 163 -40.94 -18.19 67.28
N LEU A 164 -41.40 -17.02 66.85
CA LEU A 164 -42.27 -16.14 67.62
C LEU A 164 -43.75 -16.53 67.56
N GLY A 165 -44.11 -17.58 66.79
CA GLY A 165 -45.47 -18.12 66.69
C GLY A 165 -46.44 -17.27 65.84
N TYR A 166 -45.92 -16.35 65.03
CA TYR A 166 -46.72 -15.47 64.17
C TYR A 166 -47.06 -16.07 62.80
N ASN A 167 -46.35 -17.11 62.36
CA ASN A 167 -46.69 -17.88 61.17
C ASN A 167 -47.34 -19.20 61.59
N ARG A 168 -48.69 -19.24 61.59
CA ARG A 168 -49.50 -20.46 61.61
C ARG A 168 -50.34 -20.52 60.35
#